data_AF-A0A661J8C2-F1
#
_entry.id   AF-A0A661J8C2-F1
#
_cell.length_a   1.000
_cell.length_b   1.000
_cell.length_c   1.000
_cell.angle_alpha   90.00
_cell.angle_beta   90.00
_cell.angle_gamma   90.00
#
_symmetry.space_group_name_H-M   'P 1'
#
loop_
_entity.id
_entity.type
_entity.pdbx_description
1 polymer ?
#
loop_
_entity_poly.entity_id
_entity_poly.type
_entity_poly.pdbx_seq_one_letter_code
_entity_poly.pdbx_strand_id
1 'polypeptide(L)' 'MKKSLGAKTILYPTPVFIVGTYDKEGKPNVMTASWGGIACSVP' A
#
# COMPACT_ATOMS: atom_id res chain seq x y z
N MET A 1 14.20 -28.58 1.83
CA MET A 1 13.26 -28.58 0.67
C MET A 1 12.25 -27.46 0.86
N LYS A 2 12.01 -26.62 -0.16
CA LYS A 2 11.00 -25.54 -0.09
C LYS A 2 9.59 -26.14 -0.03
N LYS A 3 8.67 -25.51 0.71
CA LYS A 3 7.25 -25.92 0.81
C LYS A 3 6.36 -24.91 0.09
N SER A 4 5.35 -25.42 -0.61
CA SER A 4 4.29 -24.57 -1.14
C SER A 4 3.50 -23.96 0.02
N LEU A 5 3.26 -22.66 -0.04
CA LEU A 5 2.37 -21.93 0.89
C LEU A 5 0.98 -21.70 0.29
N GLY A 6 0.72 -22.17 -0.94
CA GLY A 6 -0.48 -21.84 -1.70
C GLY A 6 -0.51 -20.41 -2.23
N ALA A 7 -1.62 -20.00 -2.82
CA ALA A 7 -1.82 -18.63 -3.30
C ALA A 7 -2.11 -17.69 -2.11
N LYS A 8 -1.10 -16.96 -1.66
CA LYS A 8 -1.19 -15.99 -0.55
C LYS A 8 -0.50 -14.69 -0.97
N THR A 9 -0.99 -13.55 -0.47
CA THR A 9 -0.41 -12.23 -0.75
C THR A 9 0.78 -11.92 0.18
N ILE A 10 1.79 -12.78 0.17
CA ILE A 10 2.97 -12.68 1.03
C ILE A 10 4.12 -12.07 0.22
N LEU A 11 4.53 -10.86 0.60
CA LEU A 11 5.68 -10.16 0.05
C LEU A 11 6.40 -9.41 1.19
N TYR A 12 7.72 -9.35 1.16
CA TYR A 12 8.52 -8.61 2.15
C TYR A 12 9.64 -7.81 1.45
N PRO A 13 9.85 -6.53 1.81
CA PRO A 13 8.98 -5.71 2.67
C PRO A 13 7.70 -5.28 1.94
N THR A 14 6.63 -5.03 2.70
CA THR A 14 5.52 -4.19 2.24
C THR A 14 5.63 -2.83 2.95
N PRO A 15 5.35 -1.71 2.26
CA PRO A 15 5.34 -0.42 2.91
C PRO A 15 4.16 -0.30 3.89
N VAL A 16 4.24 0.71 4.75
CA VAL A 16 3.10 1.20 5.53
C VAL A 16 2.92 2.67 5.16
N PHE A 17 2.21 2.92 4.06
CA PHE A 17 1.90 4.29 3.66
C PHE A 17 0.74 4.84 4.49
N ILE A 18 0.83 6.12 4.85
CA ILE A 18 -0.31 6.89 5.37
C ILE A 18 -0.81 7.77 4.23
N VAL A 19 -1.97 7.43 3.67
CA VAL A 19 -2.59 8.22 2.61
C VAL A 19 -3.55 9.21 3.24
N GLY A 20 -3.22 10.50 3.11
CA GLY A 20 -4.04 11.62 3.59
C GLY A 20 -4.97 12.13 2.49
N THR A 21 -6.18 12.52 2.87
CA THR A 21 -7.16 13.16 1.99
C THR A 21 -7.90 14.26 2.73
N TYR A 22 -8.50 15.17 1.99
CA TYR A 22 -9.50 16.10 2.47
C TYR A 22 -10.80 15.87 1.71
N ASP A 23 -11.93 15.88 2.40
CA ASP A 23 -13.23 15.83 1.73
C ASP A 23 -13.66 17.20 1.17
N LYS A 24 -14.89 17.28 0.65
CA LYS A 24 -15.44 18.50 0.04
C LYS A 24 -15.62 19.66 1.03
N GLU A 25 -15.73 19.37 2.32
CA GLU A 25 -15.84 20.35 3.40
C GLU A 25 -14.46 20.70 3.98
N GLY A 26 -13.39 20.14 3.44
CA GLY A 26 -12.03 20.34 3.92
C GLY A 26 -11.71 19.52 5.18
N LYS A 27 -12.52 18.52 5.53
CA LYS A 27 -12.26 17.66 6.69
C LYS A 27 -11.14 16.66 6.37
N PRO A 28 -10.09 16.57 7.22
CA PRO A 28 -9.00 15.62 7.00
C PRO A 28 -9.41 14.17 7.29
N ASN A 29 -8.85 13.24 6.53
CA ASN A 29 -8.90 11.80 6.80
C ASN A 29 -7.58 11.11 6.41
N VAL A 30 -7.25 10.01 7.09
CA VAL A 30 -6.07 9.20 6.80
C VAL A 30 -6.40 7.70 6.75
N MET A 31 -5.68 6.94 5.92
CA MET A 31 -5.72 5.48 5.92
C MET A 31 -4.31 4.88 5.85
N THR A 32 -4.15 3.64 6.30
CA THR A 32 -2.94 2.84 6.08
C THR A 32 -3.05 2.03 4.78
N ALA A 33 -1.99 2.02 3.96
CA ALA A 33 -1.94 1.26 2.72
C ALA A 33 -0.60 0.50 2.57
N SER A 34 -0.69 -0.83 2.42
CA SER A 34 0.47 -1.71 2.18
C SER A 34 0.57 -2.22 0.75
N TRP A 35 -0.50 -2.06 -0.04
CA TRP A 35 -0.51 -2.38 -1.48
C TRP A 35 -0.25 -1.11 -2.30
N GLY A 36 0.99 -0.64 -2.26
CA GLY A 36 1.44 0.53 -3.02
C GLY A 36 2.94 0.51 -3.26
N GLY A 37 3.41 1.31 -4.22
CA GLY A 37 4.81 1.44 -4.55
C GLY A 37 5.05 2.43 -5.70
N ILE A 38 6.32 2.61 -6.06
CA ILE A 38 6.72 3.42 -7.22
C ILE A 38 6.25 2.72 -8.50
N ALA A 39 5.59 3.45 -9.40
CA ALA A 39 5.07 2.93 -10.67
C ALA A 39 5.82 3.43 -11.91
N CYS A 40 6.34 4.67 -11.89
CA CYS A 40 6.99 5.31 -13.03
C CYS A 40 8.27 6.03 -12.59
N SER A 41 9.30 6.04 -13.44
CA SER A 41 10.54 6.81 -13.22
C SER A 41 10.49 8.22 -13.81
N VAL A 42 9.74 8.39 -14.90
CA VAL A 42 9.45 9.67 -15.56
C VAL A 42 7.95 9.63 -15.88
N PRO A 43 7.16 10.65 -15.47
CA PRO A 43 5.71 10.64 -15.60
C PRO A 43 5.25 10.64 -17.06
#